data_AF-A0AAU9XTG0-F1
#
_entry.id   AF-A0AAU9XTG0-F1
#
_cell.length_a   1.000
_cell.length_b   1.000
_cell.length_c   1.000
_cell.angle_alpha   90.00
_cell.angle_beta   90.00
_cell.angle_gamma   90.00
#
_symmetry.space_group_name_H-M   'P 1'
#
loop_
_entity.id
_entity.type
_entity.pdbx_description
1 polymer ?
#
loop_
_entity_poly.entity_id
_entity_poly.type
_entity_poly.pdbx_seq_one_letter_code
_entity_poly.pdbx_strand_id
1 'polypeptide(L)'
;MPTACVPLSHCNAKRPGWLDGHHPNVTQGVVNMRVCFTSENDCCGDQKFISVKNCGDFFAYGLELWTILRRINIRCALAAKERKRDGGR
;
A
#
# COMPACT_ATOMS: atom_id res chain seq x y z
N MET A 1 -4.14 -2.10 -3.17
CA MET A 1 -4.69 -0.96 -2.43
C MET A 1 -5.44 -0.08 -3.43
N PRO A 2 -6.34 0.82 -3.00
CA PRO A 2 -6.90 1.81 -3.92
C PRO A 2 -5.79 2.67 -4.53
N THR A 3 -5.93 3.03 -5.80
CA THR A 3 -5.01 3.90 -6.56
C THR A 3 -5.54 5.33 -6.72
N ALA A 4 -6.58 5.67 -5.97
CA ALA A 4 -7.24 6.96 -5.98
C ALA A 4 -7.52 7.39 -4.54
N CYS A 5 -7.66 8.71 -4.35
CA CYS A 5 -7.94 9.29 -3.04
C CYS A 5 -9.18 8.67 -2.39
N VAL A 6 -9.03 8.28 -1.13
CA VAL A 6 -10.10 7.67 -0.34
C VAL A 6 -10.55 8.66 0.75
N PRO A 7 -11.86 8.92 0.92
CA PRO A 7 -12.36 9.80 1.96
C PRO A 7 -11.97 9.34 3.37
N LEU A 8 -11.90 10.28 4.33
CA LEU A 8 -11.65 9.96 5.74
C LEU A 8 -12.66 8.95 6.30
N SER A 9 -12.23 8.17 7.29
CA SER A 9 -13.07 7.17 8.00
C SER A 9 -13.68 6.08 7.10
N HIS A 10 -13.14 5.86 5.90
CA HIS A 10 -13.56 4.79 5.00
C HIS A 10 -12.84 3.47 5.31
N CYS A 11 -13.49 2.33 5.02
CA CYS A 11 -12.94 0.98 5.27
C CYS A 11 -12.37 0.78 6.70
N ASN A 12 -13.00 1.36 7.73
CA ASN A 12 -12.55 1.30 9.12
C ASN A 12 -11.15 1.90 9.38
N ALA A 13 -10.68 2.82 8.54
CA ALA A 13 -9.44 3.56 8.74
C ALA A 13 -9.72 5.05 8.95
N LYS A 14 -9.25 5.63 10.05
CA LYS A 14 -9.39 7.08 10.31
C LYS A 14 -8.77 7.93 9.20
N ARG A 15 -7.57 7.52 8.75
CA ARG A 15 -6.84 8.14 7.62
C ARG A 15 -6.44 7.03 6.64
N PRO A 16 -7.30 6.70 5.66
CA PRO A 16 -7.02 5.60 4.74
C PRO A 16 -5.82 5.93 3.84
N GLY A 17 -5.00 4.91 3.59
CA GLY A 17 -3.87 4.98 2.67
C GLY A 17 -4.26 4.53 1.27
N TRP A 18 -3.76 5.21 0.25
CA TRP A 18 -3.96 4.89 -1.16
C TRP A 18 -2.63 5.05 -1.93
N LEU A 19 -2.46 4.28 -3.00
CA LEU A 19 -1.28 4.36 -3.85
C LEU A 19 -1.38 5.55 -4.79
N ASP A 20 -0.37 6.42 -4.75
CA ASP A 20 -0.23 7.53 -5.68
C ASP A 20 0.37 7.01 -7.00
N GLY A 21 -0.51 6.49 -7.85
CA GLY A 21 -0.17 5.93 -9.15
C GLY A 21 -0.78 4.55 -9.41
N HIS A 22 -0.23 3.84 -10.38
CA HIS A 22 -0.74 2.54 -10.83
C HIS A 22 0.12 1.39 -10.34
N HIS A 23 -0.51 0.24 -10.10
CA HIS A 23 0.20 -0.98 -9.75
C HIS A 23 1.20 -1.40 -10.85
N PRO A 24 2.38 -1.93 -10.48
CA PRO A 24 3.39 -2.33 -11.45
C PRO A 24 2.95 -3.56 -12.24
N ASN A 25 3.52 -3.74 -13.43
CA ASN A 25 3.43 -4.96 -14.23
C ASN A 25 4.34 -6.06 -13.66
N VAL A 26 4.05 -7.31 -14.01
CA VAL A 26 4.81 -8.50 -13.55
C VAL A 26 6.30 -8.41 -13.91
N THR A 27 6.63 -7.81 -15.06
CA THR A 27 8.01 -7.67 -15.55
C THR A 27 8.84 -6.61 -14.83
N GLN A 28 8.21 -5.70 -14.09
CA GLN A 28 8.90 -4.58 -13.44
C GLN A 28 9.58 -4.98 -12.12
N GLY A 29 9.29 -6.16 -11.57
CA GLY A 29 9.89 -6.62 -10.32
C GLY A 29 9.37 -5.87 -9.10
N VAL A 30 10.28 -5.51 -8.18
CA VAL A 30 9.96 -4.72 -6.97
C VAL A 30 10.13 -3.24 -7.30
N VAL A 31 9.06 -2.46 -7.17
CA VAL A 31 9.06 -1.03 -7.44
C VAL A 31 8.74 -0.27 -6.15
N ASN A 32 9.47 0.82 -5.90
CA ASN A 32 9.18 1.72 -4.79
C ASN A 32 8.04 2.66 -5.19
N MET A 33 6.89 2.56 -4.53
CA MET A 33 5.71 3.38 -4.79
C MET A 33 5.38 4.26 -3.60
N ARG A 34 4.78 5.42 -3.87
CA ARG A 34 4.28 6.33 -2.85
C ARG A 34 2.87 5.94 -2.43
N VAL A 35 2.64 5.86 -1.13
CA VAL A 35 1.33 5.76 -0.50
C VAL A 35 1.02 7.09 0.16
N CYS A 36 -0.10 7.67 -0.20
CA CYS A 36 -0.67 8.87 0.39
C CYS A 36 -1.71 8.49 1.44
N PHE A 37 -1.81 9.25 2.53
CA PHE A 37 -2.84 9.12 3.54
C PHE A 37 -3.70 10.36 3.53
N THR A 38 -5.01 10.15 3.41
CA THR A 38 -5.98 11.25 3.38
C THR A 38 -6.02 11.97 4.73
N SER A 39 -6.09 13.29 4.67
CA SER A 39 -6.26 14.22 5.80
C SER A 39 -7.54 15.04 5.60
N GLU A 40 -7.89 15.90 6.56
CA GLU A 40 -9.15 16.68 6.50
C GLU A 40 -9.24 17.61 5.28
N ASN A 41 -8.11 18.14 4.81
CA ASN A 41 -8.07 19.14 3.74
C ASN A 41 -7.27 18.70 2.51
N ASP A 42 -6.64 17.52 2.54
CA ASP A 42 -5.77 17.05 1.47
C ASP A 42 -5.81 15.52 1.34
N CYS A 43 -5.93 15.05 0.10
CA CYS A 43 -5.83 13.65 -0.29
C CYS A 43 -4.45 13.03 0.00
N CYS A 44 -3.38 13.83 0.07
CA CYS A 44 -2.04 13.37 0.38
C CYS A 44 -1.38 14.18 1.50
N GLY A 45 -2.10 14.38 2.61
CA GLY A 45 -1.57 15.13 3.75
C GLY A 45 -0.35 14.46 4.43
N ASP A 46 -0.29 13.13 4.41
CA ASP A 46 0.89 12.35 4.82
C ASP A 46 1.27 11.36 3.71
N GLN A 47 2.57 11.06 3.55
CA GLN A 47 3.03 10.08 2.56
C GLN A 47 4.14 9.16 3.09
N LYS A 48 4.20 7.96 2.52
CA LYS A 48 5.26 6.97 2.75
C LYS A 48 5.63 6.28 1.44
N PHE A 49 6.89 5.92 1.29
CA PHE A 49 7.32 5.05 0.20
C PHE A 49 7.31 3.59 0.67
N ILE A 50 6.80 2.70 -0.18
CA ILE A 50 6.68 1.27 0.09
C ILE A 50 7.17 0.48 -1.12
N SER A 51 7.65 -0.74 -0.88
CA SER A 51 7.97 -1.66 -1.96
C SER A 51 6.71 -2.38 -2.43
N VAL A 52 6.49 -2.44 -3.75
CA VAL A 52 5.35 -3.12 -4.36
C VAL A 52 5.85 -4.09 -5.41
N LYS A 53 5.36 -5.34 -5.38
CA LYS A 53 5.66 -6.35 -6.39
C LYS A 53 4.37 -6.97 -6.92
N ASN A 54 4.26 -7.06 -8.24
CA ASN A 54 3.22 -7.83 -8.91
C ASN A 54 3.68 -9.27 -9.06
N CYS A 55 3.02 -10.21 -8.39
CA CYS A 55 3.36 -11.63 -8.39
C CYS A 55 2.50 -12.45 -9.38
N GLY A 56 1.80 -11.80 -10.32
CA GLY A 56 0.86 -12.45 -11.23
C GLY A 56 -0.56 -12.44 -10.65
N ASP A 57 -0.83 -13.25 -9.63
CA ASP A 57 -2.20 -13.41 -9.10
C ASP A 57 -2.54 -12.41 -7.97
N PHE A 58 -1.50 -11.79 -7.41
CA PHE A 58 -1.63 -10.88 -6.27
C PHE A 58 -0.53 -9.83 -6.29
N PHE A 59 -0.75 -8.77 -5.52
CA PHE A 59 0.28 -7.79 -5.19
C PHE A 59 0.80 -8.02 -3.79
N ALA A 60 2.13 -7.96 -3.65
CA ALA A 60 2.83 -7.97 -2.37
C ALA A 60 3.29 -6.54 -2.04
N TYR A 61 2.89 -6.06 -0.87
CA TYR A 61 3.28 -4.73 -0.37
C TYR A 61 4.24 -4.89 0.82
N GLY A 62 5.45 -4.35 0.66
CA GLY A 62 6.47 -4.25 1.69
C GLY A 62 6.38 -2.89 2.38
N LEU A 63 5.78 -2.88 3.57
CA LEU A 63 5.74 -1.72 4.45
C LEU A 63 7.01 -1.75 5.32
N GLU A 64 7.86 -0.74 5.21
CA GLU A 64 9.01 -0.62 6.11
C GLU A 64 8.53 -0.23 7.51
N LEU A 65 8.33 -1.24 8.35
CA LEU A 65 8.01 -1.09 9.77
C LEU A 65 9.27 -0.78 10.61
N TRP A 66 10.36 -0.31 9.98
CA TRP A 66 11.68 -0.23 10.61
C TRP A 66 11.73 0.78 11.78
N THR A 67 10.82 1.75 11.81
CA THR A 67 10.64 2.67 12.95
C THR A 67 9.84 2.06 14.11
N ILE A 68 9.01 1.05 13.87
CA ILE A 68 8.19 0.36 14.89
C ILE A 68 8.93 -0.87 15.45
N LEU A 69 9.73 -1.55 14.62
CA LEU A 69 10.34 -2.85 14.93
C LEU A 69 11.70 -2.79 15.65
N ARG A 70 12.31 -1.61 15.87
CA ARG A 70 13.57 -1.54 16.66
C ARG A 70 13.42 -2.00 18.10
N ARG A 71 12.19 -2.15 18.62
CA ARG A 71 11.93 -2.62 19.99
C ARG A 71 11.55 -4.10 20.10
N ILE A 72 11.27 -4.80 19.00
CA ILE A 72 10.83 -6.20 19.06
C ILE A 72 11.47 -6.98 17.91
N ASN A 73 12.31 -7.95 18.28
CA ASN A 73 13.10 -8.80 17.37
C ASN A 73 12.19 -9.85 16.71
N ILE A 74 11.27 -9.43 15.83
CA ILE A 74 10.35 -10.31 15.09
C ILE A 74 10.69 -10.24 13.61
N ARG A 75 11.32 -11.30 13.10
CA ARG A 75 11.43 -11.58 11.66
C ARG A 75 10.07 -12.09 11.15
N CYS A 76 9.09 -11.21 11.01
CA CYS A 76 7.94 -11.47 10.16
C CYS A 76 7.47 -10.14 9.56
N ALA A 77 7.90 -9.89 8.33
CA ALA A 77 7.39 -8.81 7.51
C ALA A 77 5.92 -9.12 7.18
N LEU A 78 5.01 -8.30 7.71
CA LEU A 78 3.60 -8.28 7.33
C LEU A 78 3.52 -7.83 5.86
N ALA A 79 3.65 -8.77 4.94
CA ALA A 79 3.27 -8.55 3.56
C ALA A 79 1.74 -8.50 3.51
N ALA A 80 1.16 -7.32 3.30
CA ALA A 80 -0.25 -7.25 2.93
C ALA A 80 -0.39 -7.90 1.54
N LYS A 81 -1.26 -8.91 1.43
CA LYS A 81 -1.55 -9.59 0.16
C LYS A 81 -2.89 -9.10 -0.36
N GLU A 82 -2.88 -8.41 -1.49
CA GLU A 82 -4.13 -8.06 -2.19
C GLU A 82 -4.30 -9.00 -3.39
N ARG A 83 -5.42 -9.74 -3.43
CA ARG A 83 -5.80 -10.51 -4.62
C ARG A 83 -6.33 -9.55 -5.68
N LYS A 84 -5.96 -9.79 -6.94
CA LYS A 84 -6.60 -9.10 -8.07
C LYS A 84 -8.08 -9.50 -8.08
N ARG A 85 -9.01 -8.53 -8.13
CA ARG A 85 -10.39 -8.84 -8.50
C ARG A 85 -10.35 -9.31 -9.94
N ASP A 86 -10.74 -10.55 -10.18
CA ASP A 86 -11.01 -11.02 -11.54
C ASP A 86 -12.04 -10.08 -12.15
N GLY A 87 -11.62 -9.36 -13.20
CA GLY A 87 -12.51 -8.59 -14.03
C GLY A 87 -13.45 -9.57 -14.72
N GLY A 88 -14.59 -9.83 -14.10
CA GLY A 88 -15.73 -10.49 -14.71
C GLY A 88 -16.18 -9.71 -15.94
N ARG A 89 -16.33 -10.45 -17.03
CA ARG A 89 -16.72 -10.09 -18.39
C ARG A 89 -17.88 -9.10 -18.50
#